data_AF-A0A0P0NE04-F1
#
_entry.id   AF-A0A0P0NE04-F1
#
_cell.length_a   1.000
_cell.length_b   1.000
_cell.length_c   1.000
_cell.angle_alpha   90.00
_cell.angle_beta   90.00
_cell.angle_gamma   90.00
#
_symmetry.space_group_name_H-M   'P 1'
#
loop_
_entity.id
_entity.type
_entity.pdbx_description
1 polymer ?
#
loop_
_entity_poly.entity_id
_entity_poly.type
_entity_poly.pdbx_seq_one_letter_code
_entity_poly.pdbx_strand_id
1 'polypeptide(L)' 'MASLRKYIVVKGSPILFPSDLIHAEVAGQDNVVESAGFFVIVKDKKGKRVVCIGESTSLSIASKPEIDQKLIARYLGIDD' A
#
# COMPACT_ATOMS: atom_id res chain seq x y z
N MET A 1 6.10 -4.03 -17.19
CA MET A 1 6.38 -4.72 -15.91
C MET A 1 5.55 -4.05 -14.82
N ALA A 2 4.93 -4.83 -13.93
CA ALA A 2 4.32 -4.26 -12.73
C ALA A 2 5.45 -3.87 -11.77
N SER A 3 5.49 -2.60 -11.36
CA SER A 3 6.48 -2.11 -10.40
C SER A 3 5.97 -2.40 -8.99
N LEU A 4 6.75 -3.16 -8.21
CA LEU A 4 6.51 -3.36 -6.79
C LEU A 4 6.75 -2.03 -6.06
N ARG A 5 5.77 -1.61 -5.28
CA ARG A 5 5.84 -0.40 -4.45
C ARG A 5 5.44 -0.73 -3.03
N LYS A 6 5.76 0.16 -2.10
CA LYS A 6 5.39 0.03 -0.69
C LYS A 6 4.31 1.06 -0.35
N TYR A 7 3.58 0.77 0.71
CA TYR A 7 2.61 1.70 1.27
C TYR A 7 2.50 1.55 2.78
N ILE A 8 2.02 2.61 3.42
CA ILE A 8 1.46 2.61 4.78
C ILE A 8 0.06 3.23 4.73
N VAL A 9 -0.83 2.82 5.63
CA VAL A 9 -2.11 3.48 5.86
C VAL A 9 -2.05 4.17 7.22
N VAL A 10 -2.31 5.48 7.22
CA VAL A 10 -2.33 6.31 8.41
C VAL A 10 -3.66 7.06 8.44
N LYS A 11 -4.47 6.86 9.48
CA LYS A 11 -5.78 7.51 9.65
C LYS A 11 -6.68 7.32 8.40
N GLY A 12 -6.76 6.09 7.90
CA GLY A 12 -7.50 5.73 6.68
C GLY A 12 -6.95 6.29 5.36
N SER A 13 -5.81 6.99 5.37
CA SER A 13 -5.19 7.56 4.17
C SER A 13 -3.96 6.75 3.75
N PRO A 14 -3.91 6.22 2.51
CA PRO A 14 -2.74 5.51 2.03
C PRO A 14 -1.63 6.49 1.62
N ILE A 15 -0.40 6.21 2.04
CA ILE A 15 0.81 6.87 1.58
C ILE A 15 1.60 5.86 0.76
N LEU A 16 1.84 6.17 -0.52
CA LEU A 16 2.51 5.28 -1.47
C LEU A 16 3.94 5.75 -1.72
N PHE A 17 4.88 4.83 -1.74
CA PHE A 17 6.29 5.17 -1.92
C PHE A 17 7.07 4.05 -2.63
N PRO A 18 8.24 4.36 -3.21
CA PRO A 18 9.02 3.36 -3.92
C PRO A 18 9.62 2.32 -2.95
N SER A 19 10.03 1.17 -3.48
CA SER A 19 10.42 0.02 -2.66
C SER A 19 11.78 0.16 -1.96
N ASP A 20 12.55 1.19 -2.29
CA ASP A 20 13.84 1.54 -1.67
C ASP A 20 13.68 2.19 -0.29
N LEU A 21 12.58 2.91 -0.04
CA LEU A 21 12.30 3.50 1.28
C LEU A 21 11.77 2.48 2.29
N ILE A 22 12.09 2.66 3.58
CA ILE A 22 11.67 1.79 4.69
C ILE A 22 10.36 2.29 5.28
N HIS A 23 9.41 1.39 5.60
CA HIS A 23 8.10 1.82 6.14
C HIS A 23 8.22 2.63 7.43
N ALA A 24 9.16 2.28 8.32
CA ALA A 24 9.40 3.02 9.56
C ALA A 24 9.87 4.46 9.32
N GLU A 25 10.68 4.70 8.29
CA GLU A 25 11.12 6.05 7.93
C GLU A 25 9.95 6.90 7.40
N VAL A 26 9.09 6.29 6.57
CA VAL A 26 7.93 6.98 6.00
C VAL A 26 6.83 7.21 7.03
N ALA A 27 6.65 6.28 7.97
CA ALA A 27 5.71 6.45 9.07
C ALA A 27 6.08 7.62 9.98
N GLY A 28 7.37 7.83 10.22
CA GLY A 28 7.83 8.80 11.23
C GLY A 28 7.50 8.34 12.66
N GLN A 29 7.86 9.15 13.65
CA GLN A 29 7.80 8.74 15.06
C GLN A 29 6.39 8.82 15.68
N ASP A 30 5.49 9.66 15.15
CA ASP A 30 4.21 10.00 15.81
C ASP A 30 2.95 9.48 15.11
N ASN A 31 3.09 8.74 14.01
CA ASN A 31 1.93 8.24 13.27
C ASN A 31 1.56 6.82 13.69
N VAL A 32 0.30 6.65 14.07
CA VAL A 32 -0.30 5.32 14.24
C VAL A 32 -0.55 4.74 12.86
N VAL A 33 0.27 3.76 12.47
CA VAL A 33 0.11 3.02 11.21
C VAL A 33 -0.92 1.91 11.40
N GLU A 34 -1.96 1.91 10.57
CA GLU A 34 -3.08 0.96 10.65
C GLU A 34 -2.80 -0.34 9.88
N SER A 35 -2.07 -0.23 8.77
CA SER A 35 -1.61 -1.33 7.93
C SER A 35 -0.40 -0.88 7.09
N ALA A 36 0.44 -1.84 6.69
CA ALA A 36 1.62 -1.57 5.89
C ALA A 36 1.98 -2.80 5.06
N GLY A 37 2.53 -2.58 3.87
CA GLY A 37 2.97 -3.69 3.04
C GLY A 37 3.46 -3.26 1.67
N PHE A 38 3.32 -4.18 0.72
CA PHE A 38 3.67 -3.97 -0.67
C PHE A 38 2.43 -3.99 -1.53
N PHE A 39 2.46 -3.27 -2.63
CA PHE A 39 1.40 -3.33 -3.62
C PHE A 39 1.97 -3.34 -5.04
N VAL A 40 1.19 -3.91 -5.94
CA VAL A 40 1.41 -3.86 -7.39
C VAL A 40 0.12 -3.43 -8.08
N ILE A 41 0.27 -2.70 -9.18
CA ILE A 41 -0.82 -2.42 -10.10
C ILE A 41 -0.72 -3.45 -11.21
N VAL A 42 -1.74 -4.30 -11.34
CA VAL A 42 -1.84 -5.27 -12.43
C VAL A 42 -2.90 -4.78 -13.42
N LYS A 43 -2.63 -4.97 -14.71
CA LYS A 43 -3.57 -4.67 -15.79
C LYS A 43 -4.05 -5.99 -16.39
N ASP A 44 -5.36 -6.20 -16.42
CA ASP A 44 -6.00 -7.33 -17.07
C ASP A 44 -6.98 -6.85 -18.16
N LYS A 45 -7.79 -7.78 -18.69
CA LYS A 45 -8.78 -7.47 -19.74
C LYS A 45 -9.94 -6.59 -19.24
N LYS A 46 -10.17 -6.51 -17.93
CA LYS A 46 -11.25 -5.74 -17.30
C LYS A 46 -10.80 -4.36 -16.84
N GLY A 47 -9.50 -4.16 -16.61
CA GLY A 47 -8.97 -2.86 -16.23
C GLY A 47 -7.64 -2.94 -15.49
N LYS A 48 -7.31 -1.88 -14.76
CA LYS A 48 -6.24 -1.90 -13.77
C LYS A 48 -6.84 -2.31 -12.42
N ARG A 49 -6.10 -3.07 -11.63
CA ARG A 49 -6.47 -3.35 -10.23
C ARG A 49 -5.23 -3.31 -9.34
N VAL A 50 -5.45 -2.96 -8.08
CA VAL A 50 -4.41 -2.96 -7.05
C VAL A 50 -4.42 -4.30 -6.33
N VAL A 51 -3.22 -4.88 -6.15
CA VAL A 51 -3.03 -6.09 -5.34
C VAL A 51 -2.05 -5.76 -4.23
N CYS A 52 -2.48 -5.93 -2.98
CA CYS A 52 -1.66 -5.68 -1.78
C CYS A 52 -1.24 -7.00 -1.14
N ILE A 53 0.02 -7.09 -0.72
CA ILE A 53 0.60 -8.31 -0.17
C ILE A 53 1.64 -8.00 0.93
N GLY A 54 1.89 -9.01 1.76
CA GLY A 54 3.02 -9.06 2.67
C GLY A 54 2.80 -8.33 3.99
N GLU A 55 3.92 -8.13 4.68
CA GLU A 55 4.00 -7.50 5.99
C GLU A 55 5.17 -6.52 5.98
N SER A 56 5.04 -5.42 6.71
CA SER A 56 6.17 -4.54 6.99
C SER A 56 7.00 -5.09 8.13
N THR A 57 8.19 -5.62 7.81
CA THR A 57 9.15 -6.10 8.83
C THR A 57 9.66 -4.99 9.73
N SER A 58 9.79 -3.75 9.21
CA SER A 58 10.30 -2.62 10.01
C SER A 58 9.29 -2.08 11.01
N LEU A 59 7.99 -2.29 10.77
CA LEU A 59 6.92 -1.86 11.68
C LEU A 59 6.26 -3.05 12.41
N SER A 60 6.58 -4.28 12.03
CA SER A 60 5.87 -5.50 12.46
C SER A 60 4.35 -5.38 12.28
N ILE A 61 3.92 -4.79 11.16
CA ILE A 61 2.51 -4.55 10.83
C ILE A 61 2.20 -5.23 9.49
N ALA A 62 1.16 -6.07 9.49
CA ALA A 62 0.70 -6.76 8.30
C ALA A 62 -0.15 -5.86 7.38
N SER A 63 -0.16 -6.21 6.09
CA SER A 63 -1.16 -5.67 5.17
C SER A 63 -2.55 -6.20 5.50
N LYS A 64 -3.58 -5.45 5.11
CA LYS A 64 -5.00 -5.82 5.11
C LYS A 64 -5.52 -5.78 3.67
N PRO A 65 -5.21 -6.80 2.83
CA PRO A 65 -5.39 -6.71 1.39
C PRO A 65 -6.78 -6.27 0.93
N GLU A 66 -7.84 -6.77 1.56
CA GLU A 66 -9.22 -6.43 1.17
C GLU A 66 -9.57 -4.95 1.35
N ILE A 67 -9.02 -4.31 2.38
CA ILE A 67 -9.28 -2.91 2.72
C ILE A 67 -8.27 -2.02 1.98
N ASP A 68 -6.99 -2.36 2.09
CA ASP A 68 -5.89 -1.55 1.57
C ASP A 68 -5.95 -1.43 0.04
N GLN A 69 -6.28 -2.52 -0.66
CA GLN A 69 -6.44 -2.47 -2.12
C GLN A 69 -7.52 -1.48 -2.55
N LYS A 70 -8.65 -1.41 -1.82
CA LYS A 70 -9.74 -0.47 -2.12
C LYS A 70 -9.33 0.97 -1.85
N LEU A 71 -8.67 1.21 -0.71
CA LEU A 71 -8.15 2.53 -0.36
C LEU A 71 -7.16 3.04 -1.41
N ILE A 72 -6.20 2.21 -1.79
CA ILE A 72 -5.18 2.56 -2.78
C ILE A 72 -5.78 2.70 -4.17
N ALA A 73 -6.73 1.83 -4.57
CA ALA A 73 -7.41 1.95 -5.86
C ALA A 73 -8.17 3.28 -5.98
N ARG A 74 -8.90 3.69 -4.93
CA ARG A 74 -9.56 5.00 -4.88
C ARG A 74 -8.56 6.15 -4.93
N TYR A 75 -7.50 6.08 -4.13
CA TYR A 75 -6.45 7.09 -4.10
C TYR A 75 -5.80 7.30 -5.47
N LEU A 76 -5.65 6.22 -6.25
CA LEU A 76 -5.07 6.25 -7.59
C LEU A 76 -6.07 6.51 -8.73
N GLY A 77 -7.37 6.60 -8.45
CA GLY A 77 -8.42 6.73 -9.48
C GLY A 77 -8.52 5.50 -10.39
N ILE A 78 -8.35 4.30 -9.82
CA ILE A 78 -8.42 3.01 -10.53
C ILE A 78 -9.76 2.29 -10.26
N ASP A 79 -10.55 2.78 -9.30
CA ASP A 79 -11.88 2.28 -8.94
C ASP A 79 -12.93 2.80 -9.96
N ASP A 80 -12.93 2.23 -11.18
CA ASP A 80 -13.96 2.39 -12.23
C ASP A 80 -14.32 1.02 -12.84
#